data_AF-Q8XK86-F1
#
_entry.id   AF-Q8XK86-F1
#
_cell.length_a   1.000
_cell.length_b   1.000
_cell.length_c   1.000
_cell.angle_alpha   90.00
_cell.angle_beta   90.00
_cell.angle_gamma   90.00
#
_symmetry.space_group_name_H-M   'P 1'
#
loop_
_entity.id
_entity.type
_entity.pdbx_description
1 polymer ?
#
loop_
_entity_poly.entity_id
_entity_poly.type
_entity_poly.pdbx_seq_one_letter_code
_entity_poly.pdbx_strand_id
1 'polypeptide(L)'
;MAKITSRNNDFLKMHRNSTSPKVYSLLIELINEDREDLANEVIKIDYLVDYFNTCIKKRDKREGKETLERINLRLSKLKKEGVDTSHFETLCENILKNNKIKL
;
A
#
# COMPACT_ATOMS: atom_id res chain seq x y z
N MET A 1 -21.74 15.84 -1.70
CA MET A 1 -20.59 16.62 -1.20
C MET A 1 -19.74 17.07 -2.37
N ALA A 2 -18.99 18.16 -2.24
CA ALA A 2 -18.01 18.54 -3.25
C ALA A 2 -16.88 17.50 -3.30
N LYS A 3 -16.35 17.20 -4.48
CA LYS A 3 -15.26 16.26 -4.65
C LYS A 3 -14.03 16.72 -3.86
N ILE A 4 -13.51 15.85 -2.99
CA ILE A 4 -12.30 16.08 -2.21
C ILE A 4 -11.08 15.77 -3.09
N THR A 5 -10.09 16.67 -3.06
CA THR A 5 -8.87 16.62 -3.86
C THR A 5 -7.68 17.10 -3.03
N SER A 6 -6.47 17.02 -3.57
CA SER A 6 -5.28 17.59 -2.93
C SER A 6 -5.32 19.10 -2.70
N ARG A 7 -6.25 19.82 -3.35
CA ARG A 7 -6.37 21.28 -3.20
C ARG A 7 -7.11 21.68 -1.92
N ASN A 8 -7.93 20.78 -1.38
CA ASN A 8 -8.86 21.04 -0.28
C ASN A 8 -8.86 19.94 0.79
N ASN A 9 -7.85 19.06 0.82
CA ASN A 9 -7.66 18.05 1.85
C ASN A 9 -6.17 17.81 2.10
N ASP A 10 -5.77 17.94 3.37
CA ASP A 10 -4.36 17.89 3.77
C ASP A 10 -3.75 16.50 3.66
N PHE A 11 -4.53 15.44 3.92
CA PHE A 11 -4.09 14.06 3.75
C PHE A 11 -3.69 13.78 2.29
N LEU A 12 -4.58 14.10 1.34
CA LEU A 12 -4.31 13.95 -0.09
C LEU A 12 -3.19 14.88 -0.58
N LYS A 13 -3.01 16.04 0.03
CA LYS A 13 -1.89 16.95 -0.29
C LYS A 13 -0.56 16.36 0.15
N MET A 14 -0.51 15.81 1.36
CA MET A 14 0.69 15.20 1.94
C MET A 14 1.18 13.99 1.13
N HIS A 15 0.26 13.14 0.67
CA HIS A 15 0.61 11.88 0.00
C HIS A 15 0.72 11.95 -1.52
N ARG A 16 0.51 13.14 -2.11
CA ARG A 16 0.49 13.33 -3.58
C ARG A 16 1.79 13.00 -4.29
N ASN A 17 2.92 13.30 -3.66
CA ASN A 17 4.25 13.16 -4.27
C ASN A 17 5.04 11.99 -3.70
N SER A 18 4.53 11.30 -2.68
CA SER A 18 5.20 10.20 -1.99
C SER A 18 4.61 8.83 -2.31
N THR A 19 3.50 8.77 -3.04
CA THR A 19 2.83 7.52 -3.42
C THR A 19 2.80 7.37 -4.93
N SER A 20 2.67 6.12 -5.41
CA SER A 20 2.51 5.86 -6.84
C SER A 20 1.17 6.43 -7.35
N PRO A 21 1.00 6.72 -8.65
CA PRO A 21 -0.28 7.19 -9.20
C PRO A 21 -1.46 6.25 -8.91
N LYS A 22 -1.19 4.93 -8.84
CA LYS A 22 -2.22 3.92 -8.57
C LYS A 22 -2.64 3.92 -7.10
N VAL A 23 -1.67 4.02 -6.18
CA VAL A 23 -1.96 4.20 -4.75
C VAL A 23 -2.69 5.52 -4.52
N TYR A 24 -2.21 6.61 -5.12
CA TYR A 24 -2.82 7.92 -4.96
C TYR A 24 -4.27 7.98 -5.44
N SER A 25 -4.58 7.31 -6.56
CA SER A 25 -5.96 7.22 -7.06
C SER A 25 -6.88 6.53 -6.05
N LEU A 26 -6.41 5.43 -5.44
CA LEU A 26 -7.15 4.72 -4.39
C LEU A 26 -7.36 5.60 -3.14
N LEU A 27 -6.37 6.40 -2.75
CA LEU A 27 -6.53 7.34 -1.63
C LEU A 27 -7.61 8.39 -1.92
N ILE A 28 -7.66 8.92 -3.14
CA ILE A 28 -8.72 9.87 -3.55
C ILE A 28 -10.09 9.21 -3.41
N GLU A 29 -10.25 7.98 -3.91
CA GLU A 29 -11.51 7.24 -3.85
C GLU A 29 -11.95 7.07 -2.39
N LEU A 30 -11.10 6.51 -1.54
CA LEU A 30 -11.40 6.27 -0.12
C LEU A 30 -11.74 7.55 0.64
N ILE A 31 -11.01 8.65 0.41
CA ILE A 31 -11.30 9.92 1.06
C ILE A 31 -12.64 10.51 0.60
N ASN A 32 -13.00 10.35 -0.68
CA ASN A 32 -14.32 10.78 -1.17
C ASN A 32 -15.47 9.91 -0.67
N GLU A 33 -15.18 8.69 -0.21
CA GLU A 33 -16.14 7.77 0.43
C GLU A 33 -16.18 7.89 1.95
N ASP A 34 -15.52 8.91 2.54
CA ASP A 34 -15.40 9.10 3.99
C ASP A 34 -14.73 7.90 4.71
N ARG A 35 -13.84 7.20 3.99
CA ARG A 35 -13.06 6.04 4.46
C ARG A 35 -11.60 6.41 4.71
N GLU A 36 -11.36 7.52 5.42
CA GLU A 36 -10.01 7.98 5.76
C GLU A 36 -9.25 6.94 6.63
N ASP A 37 -9.97 6.14 7.42
CA ASP A 37 -9.44 5.00 8.16
C ASP A 37 -8.75 3.98 7.23
N LEU A 38 -9.41 3.63 6.12
CA LEU A 38 -8.86 2.73 5.11
C LEU A 38 -7.73 3.36 4.33
N ALA A 39 -7.83 4.67 4.00
CA ALA A 39 -6.78 5.41 3.32
C ALA A 39 -5.48 5.39 4.14
N ASN A 40 -5.58 5.51 5.47
CA ASN A 40 -4.44 5.37 6.37
C ASN A 40 -3.84 3.96 6.35
N GLU A 41 -4.65 2.90 6.29
CA GLU A 41 -4.13 1.53 6.13
C GLU A 41 -3.44 1.31 4.77
N VAL A 42 -3.95 1.91 3.69
CA VAL A 42 -3.31 1.89 2.37
C VAL A 42 -1.91 2.52 2.43
N ILE A 43 -1.73 3.67 3.08
CA ILE A 43 -0.42 4.30 3.28
C ILE A 43 0.54 3.42 4.07
N LYS A 44 0.05 2.75 5.13
CA LYS A 44 0.88 1.83 5.92
C LYS A 44 1.34 0.65 5.09
N ILE A 45 0.49 0.11 4.22
CA ILE A 45 0.85 -0.97 3.30
C ILE A 45 1.90 -0.49 2.30
N ASP A 46 1.71 0.69 1.70
CA ASP A 46 2.66 1.27 0.73
C ASP A 46 4.08 1.35 1.32
N TYR A 47 4.17 1.89 2.54
CA TYR A 47 5.42 1.91 3.31
C TYR A 47 5.99 0.51 3.58
N LEU A 48 5.15 -0.46 3.97
CA LEU A 48 5.60 -1.83 4.23
C LEU A 48 6.11 -2.52 2.96
N VAL A 49 5.54 -2.23 1.79
CA VAL A 49 6.01 -2.77 0.50
C VAL A 49 7.41 -2.22 0.16
N ASP A 50 7.67 -0.94 0.41
CA ASP A 50 9.00 -0.35 0.26
C ASP A 50 10.02 -0.96 1.23
N TYR A 51 9.61 -1.17 2.49
CA TYR A 51 10.43 -1.85 3.48
C TYR A 51 10.72 -3.30 3.08
N PHE A 52 9.70 -4.03 2.62
CA PHE A 52 9.82 -5.39 2.11
C PHE A 52 10.83 -5.46 0.96
N ASN A 53 10.73 -4.57 -0.04
CA ASN A 53 11.69 -4.47 -1.12
C ASN A 53 13.13 -4.27 -0.60
N THR A 54 13.29 -3.43 0.42
CA THR A 54 14.59 -3.20 1.07
C THR A 54 15.13 -4.46 1.74
N CYS A 55 14.32 -5.20 2.50
CA CYS A 55 14.70 -6.47 3.13
C CYS A 55 15.14 -7.50 2.07
N ILE A 56 14.36 -7.63 0.99
CA ILE A 56 14.64 -8.57 -0.11
C ILE A 56 15.95 -8.23 -0.83
N LYS A 57 16.21 -6.95 -1.12
CA LYS A 57 17.47 -6.48 -1.71
C LYS A 57 18.68 -6.75 -0.81
N LYS A 58 18.50 -6.60 0.51
CA LYS A 58 19.53 -6.91 1.52
C LYS A 58 19.69 -8.41 1.81
N ARG A 59 18.91 -9.28 1.15
CA ARG A 59 18.87 -10.74 1.38
C ARG A 59 18.46 -11.13 2.81
N ASP A 60 17.81 -10.23 3.55
CA ASP A 60 17.24 -10.54 4.86
C ASP A 60 15.90 -11.26 4.68
N LYS A 61 15.97 -12.58 4.49
CA LYS A 61 14.79 -13.42 4.23
C LYS A 61 13.88 -13.52 5.44
N ARG A 62 14.42 -13.46 6.66
CA ARG A 62 13.63 -13.58 7.89
C ARG A 62 12.75 -12.35 8.04
N GLU A 63 13.36 -11.16 8.02
CA GLU A 63 12.63 -9.90 8.12
C GLU A 63 11.70 -9.70 6.91
N GLY A 64 12.13 -10.09 5.71
CA GLY A 64 11.30 -10.06 4.50
C GLY A 64 10.03 -10.91 4.65
N LYS A 65 10.14 -12.12 5.21
CA LYS A 65 8.98 -12.99 5.46
C LYS A 65 8.03 -12.40 6.50
N GLU A 66 8.56 -11.95 7.63
CA GLU A 66 7.76 -11.29 8.68
C GLU A 66 7.04 -10.04 8.15
N THR A 67 7.71 -9.26 7.30
CA THR A 67 7.11 -8.08 6.65
C THR A 67 6.01 -8.47 5.68
N LEU A 68 6.22 -9.49 4.84
CA LEU A 68 5.22 -9.97 3.90
C LEU A 68 3.96 -10.49 4.61
N GLU A 69 4.12 -11.21 5.73
CA GLU A 69 2.98 -11.64 6.56
C GLU A 69 2.19 -10.44 7.11
N ARG A 70 2.87 -9.38 7.57
CA ARG A 70 2.25 -8.13 8.02
C ARG A 70 1.51 -7.38 6.92
N ILE A 71 2.03 -7.40 5.69
CA ILE A 71 1.38 -6.86 4.49
C ILE A 71 0.10 -7.66 4.23
N ASN A 72 0.22 -8.99 4.10
CA ASN A 72 -0.91 -9.88 3.80
C ASN A 72 -2.04 -9.76 4.83
N LEU A 73 -1.71 -9.65 6.12
CA LEU A 73 -2.71 -9.43 7.17
C LEU A 73 -3.51 -8.13 6.93
N ARG A 74 -2.85 -7.04 6.55
CA ARG A 74 -3.52 -5.75 6.27
C ARG A 74 -4.32 -5.78 4.98
N LEU A 75 -3.77 -6.37 3.92
CA LEU A 75 -4.50 -6.58 2.66
C LEU A 75 -5.78 -7.39 2.89
N SER A 76 -5.73 -8.43 3.73
CA SER A 76 -6.92 -9.23 4.06
C SER A 76 -8.02 -8.41 4.76
N LYS A 77 -7.65 -7.40 5.57
CA LYS A 77 -8.61 -6.48 6.19
C LYS A 77 -9.22 -5.54 5.16
N LEU A 78 -8.40 -4.93 4.30
CA LEU A 78 -8.88 -4.07 3.22
C LEU A 78 -9.81 -4.82 2.25
N LYS A 79 -9.49 -6.07 1.89
CA LYS A 79 -10.36 -6.92 1.06
C LYS A 79 -11.73 -7.16 1.70
N LYS A 80 -11.79 -7.39 3.02
CA LYS A 80 -13.07 -7.56 3.74
C LYS A 80 -13.93 -6.30 3.71
N GLU A 81 -13.29 -5.14 3.63
CA GLU A 81 -13.94 -3.83 3.52
C GLU A 81 -14.27 -3.45 2.08
N GLY A 82 -14.01 -4.32 1.10
CA GLY A 82 -14.35 -4.11 -0.32
C GLY A 82 -13.30 -3.33 -1.12
N VAL A 83 -12.11 -3.09 -0.57
CA VAL A 83 -11.04 -2.35 -1.27
C VAL A 83 -10.27 -3.27 -2.22
N ASP A 84 -10.04 -2.81 -3.45
CA ASP A 84 -9.16 -3.51 -4.40
C ASP A 84 -7.68 -3.38 -3.98
N THR A 85 -7.10 -4.52 -3.63
CA THR A 85 -5.70 -4.62 -3.19
C THR A 85 -4.77 -5.23 -4.25
N SER A 86 -5.28 -5.55 -5.45
CA SER A 86 -4.56 -6.30 -6.48
C SER A 86 -3.22 -5.67 -6.88
N HIS A 87 -3.13 -4.34 -6.78
CA HIS A 87 -1.90 -3.60 -7.04
C HIS A 87 -0.77 -4.00 -6.08
N PHE A 88 -1.04 -4.07 -4.78
CA PHE A 88 -0.04 -4.40 -3.76
C PHE A 88 0.41 -5.86 -3.84
N GLU A 89 -0.52 -6.76 -4.14
CA GLU A 89 -0.20 -8.18 -4.35
C GLU A 89 0.76 -8.35 -5.52
N THR A 90 0.44 -7.71 -6.65
CA THR A 90 1.29 -7.68 -7.84
C THR A 90 2.68 -7.09 -7.54
N LEU A 91 2.76 -6.02 -6.73
CA LEU A 91 4.04 -5.43 -6.34
C LEU A 91 4.90 -6.41 -5.53
N CYS A 92 4.31 -7.08 -4.54
CA CYS A 92 5.02 -8.06 -3.71
C CYS A 92 5.54 -9.24 -4.54
N GLU A 93 4.71 -9.78 -5.43
CA GLU A 93 5.10 -10.85 -6.35
C GLU A 93 6.26 -10.43 -7.27
N ASN A 94 6.18 -9.22 -7.83
CA ASN A 94 7.22 -8.69 -8.70
C ASN A 94 8.54 -8.48 -7.95
N ILE A 95 8.50 -8.01 -6.70
CA ILE A 95 9.70 -7.89 -5.84
C ILE A 95 10.38 -9.25 -5.68
N LEU A 96 9.61 -10.30 -5.36
CA LEU A 96 10.15 -11.65 -5.20
C LEU A 96 10.75 -12.20 -6.50
N LYS A 97 9.99 -12.08 -7.60
CA LYS A 97 10.39 -12.56 -8.93
C LYS A 97 11.67 -11.89 -9.42
N ASN A 98 11.74 -10.56 -9.34
CA ASN A 98 12.89 -9.78 -9.81
C ASN A 98 14.16 -10.08 -9.01
N ASN A 99 14.03 -10.37 -7.72
CA ASN A 99 15.17 -10.70 -6.86
C ASN A 99 15.50 -12.21 -6.79
N LYS A 100 14.73 -13.05 -7.52
CA LYS A 100 14.86 -14.52 -7.56
C LYS A 100 14.79 -15.14 -6.15
N ILE A 101 13.90 -14.66 -5.30
CA ILE A 101 13.70 -15.13 -3.92
C ILE A 101 12.37 -15.88 -3.82
N LYS A 102 12.37 -16.99 -3.07
CA LYS A 102 11.16 -17.67 -2.56
C LYS A 102 11.12 -17.48 -1.04
N LEU A 103 9.97 -17.08 -0.51
CA LEU A 103 9.68 -16.93 0.92
C LEU A 103 8.58 -17.90 1.34
#